data_AF-B7IZM8-F1
#
_entry.id   AF-B7IZM8-F1
#
_cell.length_a   1.000
_cell.length_b   1.000
_cell.length_c   1.000
_cell.angle_alpha   90.00
_cell.angle_beta   90.00
_cell.angle_gamma   90.00
#
_symmetry.space_group_name_H-M   'P 1'
#
loop_
_entity.id
_entity.type
_entity.pdbx_description
1 polymer ?
#
loop_
_entity_poly.entity_id
_entity_poly.type
_entity_poly.pdbx_seq_one_letter_code
_entity_poly.pdbx_strand_id
1 'polypeptide(L)'
;MPTQMNNHLRRYVQDGIQKKIRLNSLIKSYQVQFSKTKEDVIDQSDLQRKMEYNGIPEMKIKQITSRLNKDQEIEKQTIKILRDLNSDMDDLTIEINAHLEELSAIEIESGGFVTHAIGIDKDTTLDKENMILKLKKNSHAEIPIGVRLDSWKDSSQFTISREKKGDI
;
A
#
# COMPACT_ATOMS: atom_id res chain seq x y z
N MET A 1 -19.78 -1.52 -29.62
CA MET A 1 -18.44 -0.90 -29.50
C MET A 1 -18.23 -0.20 -28.14
N PRO A 2 -19.16 0.61 -27.60
CA PRO A 2 -18.97 1.28 -26.30
C PRO A 2 -18.81 0.33 -25.10
N THR A 3 -19.51 -0.81 -25.12
CA THR A 3 -19.54 -1.81 -24.05
C THR A 3 -18.24 -2.60 -23.86
N GLN A 4 -17.45 -2.82 -24.92
CA GLN A 4 -16.16 -3.52 -24.79
C GLN A 4 -15.08 -2.63 -24.18
N MET A 5 -15.04 -1.36 -24.57
CA MET A 5 -14.11 -0.37 -24.01
C MET A 5 -14.40 -0.13 -22.52
N ASN A 6 -15.67 0.10 -22.17
CA ASN A 6 -16.09 0.28 -20.78
C ASN A 6 -15.69 -0.92 -19.91
N ASN A 7 -16.01 -2.15 -20.34
CA ASN A 7 -15.65 -3.36 -19.60
C ASN A 7 -14.13 -3.52 -19.43
N HIS A 8 -13.33 -3.13 -20.43
CA HIS A 8 -11.88 -3.14 -20.34
C HIS A 8 -11.38 -2.14 -19.28
N LEU A 9 -11.83 -0.89 -19.34
CA LEU A 9 -11.45 0.16 -18.40
C LEU A 9 -11.87 -0.16 -16.96
N ARG A 10 -13.09 -0.67 -16.75
CA ARG A 10 -13.56 -1.15 -15.43
C ARG A 10 -12.63 -2.22 -14.87
N ARG A 11 -12.29 -3.22 -15.67
CA ARG A 11 -11.40 -4.30 -15.26
C ARG A 11 -10.01 -3.78 -14.95
N TYR A 12 -9.47 -2.89 -15.79
CA TYR A 12 -8.17 -2.29 -15.60
C TYR A 12 -8.10 -1.52 -14.27
N VAL A 13 -9.08 -0.65 -14.01
CA VAL A 13 -9.17 0.12 -12.75
C VAL A 13 -9.29 -0.83 -11.55
N GLN A 14 -10.14 -1.86 -11.62
CA GLN A 14 -10.29 -2.86 -10.55
C GLN A 14 -8.99 -3.63 -10.27
N ASP A 15 -8.34 -4.15 -11.31
CA ASP A 15 -7.08 -4.88 -11.20
C ASP A 15 -5.95 -3.95 -10.70
N GLY A 16 -5.94 -2.70 -11.16
CA GLY A 16 -5.00 -1.65 -10.73
C GLY A 16 -5.09 -1.37 -9.23
N ILE A 17 -6.29 -1.13 -8.70
CA ILE A 17 -6.47 -0.88 -7.24
C ILE A 17 -6.02 -2.10 -6.43
N GLN A 18 -6.33 -3.31 -6.91
CA GLN A 18 -5.89 -4.53 -6.23
C GLN A 18 -4.36 -4.69 -6.24
N LYS A 19 -3.70 -4.33 -7.34
CA LYS A 19 -2.23 -4.25 -7.40
C LYS A 19 -1.69 -3.20 -6.43
N LYS A 20 -2.32 -2.03 -6.36
CA LYS A 20 -1.96 -0.93 -5.46
C LYS A 20 -2.01 -1.35 -3.99
N ILE A 21 -3.08 -2.02 -3.57
CA ILE A 21 -3.22 -2.55 -2.20
C ILE A 21 -2.10 -3.56 -1.89
N ARG A 22 -1.80 -4.47 -2.82
CA ARG A 22 -0.71 -5.45 -2.66
C ARG A 22 0.66 -4.79 -2.57
N LEU A 23 0.92 -3.81 -3.42
CA LEU A 23 2.17 -3.05 -3.44
C LEU A 23 2.35 -2.26 -2.14
N ASN A 24 1.28 -1.64 -1.62
CA ASN A 24 1.27 -0.97 -0.32
C ASN A 24 1.61 -1.94 0.82
N SER A 25 1.03 -3.16 0.80
CA SER A 25 1.37 -4.20 1.77
C SER A 25 2.84 -4.63 1.69
N LEU A 26 3.39 -4.69 0.49
CA LEU A 26 4.80 -5.04 0.26
C LEU A 26 5.74 -3.95 0.77
N ILE A 27 5.45 -2.68 0.44
CA ILE A 27 6.19 -1.51 0.94
C ILE A 27 6.21 -1.51 2.47
N LYS A 28 5.06 -1.70 3.13
CA LYS A 28 4.98 -1.78 4.60
C LYS A 28 5.86 -2.92 5.15
N SER A 29 5.89 -4.07 4.49
CA SER A 29 6.71 -5.20 4.92
C SER A 29 8.21 -4.88 4.81
N TYR A 30 8.64 -4.24 3.74
CA TYR A 30 10.02 -3.79 3.58
C TYR A 30 10.39 -2.64 4.53
N GLN A 31 9.47 -1.75 4.88
CA GLN A 31 9.69 -0.72 5.91
C GLN A 31 9.95 -1.35 7.29
N VAL A 32 9.19 -2.39 7.67
CA VAL A 32 9.44 -3.14 8.91
C VAL A 32 10.81 -3.82 8.87
N GLN A 33 11.15 -4.48 7.76
CA GLN A 33 12.46 -5.09 7.59
C GLN A 33 13.58 -4.06 7.67
N PHE A 34 13.42 -2.89 7.04
CA PHE A 34 14.37 -1.80 7.10
C PHE A 34 14.62 -1.31 8.52
N SER A 35 13.54 -1.06 9.28
CA SER A 35 13.66 -0.65 10.69
C SER A 35 14.41 -1.67 11.52
N LYS A 36 14.14 -2.96 11.32
CA LYS A 36 14.84 -4.04 12.02
C LYS A 36 16.33 -4.11 11.64
N THR A 37 16.65 -4.11 10.35
CA THR A 37 18.04 -4.14 9.89
C THR A 37 18.82 -2.93 10.40
N LYS A 38 18.19 -1.76 10.47
CA LYS A 38 18.82 -0.54 11.01
C LYS A 38 19.14 -0.68 12.51
N GLU A 39 18.25 -1.29 13.29
CA GLU A 39 18.51 -1.61 14.69
C GLU A 39 19.68 -2.60 14.83
N ASP A 40 19.69 -3.67 14.02
CA ASP A 40 20.78 -4.66 14.00
C ASP A 40 22.15 -4.01 13.67
N VAL A 41 22.18 -3.06 12.71
CA VAL A 41 23.40 -2.30 12.37
C VAL A 41 23.90 -1.46 13.54
N ILE A 42 23.00 -0.78 14.26
CA ILE A 42 23.35 0.04 15.43
C ILE A 42 23.91 -0.87 16.54
N ASP A 43 23.20 -1.93 16.88
CA ASP A 43 23.57 -2.87 17.94
C ASP A 43 24.92 -3.54 17.67
N GLN A 44 25.16 -3.96 16.43
CA GLN A 44 26.42 -4.58 16.04
C GLN A 44 27.58 -3.58 16.01
N SER A 45 27.33 -2.33 15.59
CA SER A 45 28.33 -1.27 15.65
C SER A 45 28.75 -0.97 17.09
N ASP A 46 27.78 -0.88 18.00
CA ASP A 46 28.03 -0.65 19.42
C ASP A 46 28.73 -1.84 20.09
N LEU A 47 28.35 -3.06 19.73
CA LEU A 47 29.00 -4.27 20.21
C LEU A 47 30.45 -4.35 19.73
N GLN A 48 30.72 -4.03 18.46
CA GLN A 48 32.07 -3.97 17.92
C GLN A 48 32.95 -2.99 18.71
N ARG A 49 32.48 -1.75 18.91
CA ARG A 49 33.18 -0.72 19.68
C ARG A 49 33.50 -1.17 21.11
N LYS A 50 32.54 -1.82 21.79
CA LYS A 50 32.73 -2.38 23.13
C LYS A 50 33.77 -3.50 23.15
N MET A 51 33.79 -4.36 22.13
CA MET A 51 34.78 -5.43 22.03
C MET A 51 36.20 -4.90 21.79
N GLU A 52 36.34 -3.89 20.93
CA GLU A 52 37.61 -3.19 20.69
C GLU A 52 38.12 -2.51 21.96
N TYR A 53 37.25 -1.80 22.68
CA TYR A 53 37.60 -1.15 23.95
C TYR A 53 38.03 -2.14 25.04
N ASN A 54 37.35 -3.28 25.14
CA ASN A 54 37.61 -4.31 26.15
C ASN A 54 38.78 -5.26 25.77
N GLY A 55 39.49 -5.02 24.67
CA GLY A 55 40.64 -5.84 24.25
C GLY A 55 40.26 -7.29 23.90
N ILE A 56 39.04 -7.52 23.41
CA ILE A 56 38.56 -8.84 22.99
C ILE A 56 39.39 -9.33 21.79
N PRO A 57 39.68 -10.64 21.66
CA PRO A 57 40.48 -11.16 20.55
C PRO A 57 39.97 -10.75 19.16
N GLU A 58 40.89 -10.35 18.29
CA GLU A 58 40.63 -9.83 16.94
C GLU A 58 39.77 -10.78 16.09
N MET A 59 39.90 -12.10 16.30
CA MET A 59 39.08 -13.11 15.61
C MET A 59 37.57 -12.93 15.87
N LYS A 60 37.18 -12.57 17.10
CA LYS A 60 35.78 -12.30 17.45
C LYS A 60 35.30 -10.97 16.87
N ILE A 61 36.17 -9.95 16.87
CA ILE A 61 35.89 -8.66 16.25
C ILE A 61 35.62 -8.84 14.75
N LYS A 62 36.45 -9.62 14.04
CA LYS A 62 36.25 -9.95 12.61
C LYS A 62 34.90 -10.59 12.31
N GLN A 63 34.40 -11.48 13.19
CA GLN A 63 33.09 -12.08 13.02
C GLN A 63 31.96 -11.04 13.12
N ILE A 64 32.06 -10.08 14.04
CA ILE A 64 31.08 -8.99 14.17
C ILE A 64 31.17 -8.05 12.98
N THR A 65 32.38 -7.65 12.57
CA THR A 65 32.57 -6.80 11.38
C THR A 65 31.96 -7.45 10.14
N SER A 66 32.09 -8.77 9.97
CA SER A 66 31.46 -9.49 8.86
C SER A 66 29.93 -9.45 8.92
N ARG A 67 29.32 -9.53 10.10
CA ARG A 67 27.86 -9.43 10.26
C ARG A 67 27.39 -8.00 9.99
N LEU A 68 28.11 -7.01 10.52
CA LEU A 68 27.80 -5.59 10.34
C LEU A 68 27.82 -5.22 8.86
N ASN A 69 28.85 -5.66 8.12
CA ASN A 69 28.95 -5.43 6.69
C ASN A 69 27.78 -6.07 5.92
N LYS A 70 27.33 -7.26 6.34
CA LYS A 70 26.18 -7.93 5.72
C LYS A 70 24.89 -7.15 5.99
N ASP A 71 24.67 -6.68 7.22
CA ASP A 71 23.46 -5.94 7.57
C ASP A 71 23.41 -4.57 6.90
N GLN A 72 24.55 -3.89 6.78
CA GLN A 72 24.67 -2.66 5.99
C GLN A 72 24.38 -2.88 4.50
N GLU A 73 24.77 -4.02 3.94
CA GLU A 73 24.46 -4.36 2.54
C GLU A 73 22.96 -4.65 2.37
N ILE A 74 22.36 -5.39 3.30
CA ILE A 74 20.91 -5.63 3.33
C ILE A 74 20.14 -4.31 3.47
N GLU A 75 20.61 -3.38 4.30
CA GLU A 75 20.02 -2.05 4.48
C GLU A 75 20.01 -1.27 3.16
N LYS A 76 21.14 -1.20 2.46
CA LYS A 76 21.25 -0.54 1.14
C LYS A 76 20.33 -1.15 0.11
N GLN A 77 20.28 -2.48 0.02
CA GLN A 77 19.39 -3.19 -0.90
C GLN A 77 17.92 -2.90 -0.59
N THR A 78 17.56 -2.89 0.70
CA THR A 78 16.21 -2.59 1.16
C THR A 78 15.79 -1.16 0.80
N ILE A 79 16.66 -0.16 0.97
CA ILE A 79 16.40 1.22 0.56
C ILE A 79 16.15 1.30 -0.95
N LYS A 80 16.96 0.61 -1.76
CA LYS A 80 16.78 0.58 -3.21
C LYS A 80 15.44 -0.02 -3.58
N ILE A 81 15.10 -1.19 -3.04
CA ILE A 81 13.82 -1.85 -3.28
C ILE A 81 12.66 -0.95 -2.87
N LEU A 82 12.72 -0.30 -1.70
CA LEU A 82 11.68 0.64 -1.27
C LEU A 82 11.52 1.82 -2.24
N ARG A 83 12.61 2.36 -2.80
CA ARG A 83 12.51 3.42 -3.80
C ARG A 83 11.83 2.92 -5.07
N ASP A 84 12.25 1.76 -5.57
CA ASP A 84 11.69 1.16 -6.78
C ASP A 84 10.19 0.88 -6.60
N LEU A 85 9.78 0.29 -5.48
CA LEU A 85 8.36 0.01 -5.18
C LEU A 85 7.50 1.28 -5.02
N ASN A 86 8.07 2.38 -4.51
CA ASN A 86 7.35 3.65 -4.45
C ASN A 86 7.21 4.28 -5.83
N SER A 87 8.23 4.17 -6.70
CA SER A 87 8.11 4.62 -8.10
C SER A 87 7.02 3.84 -8.83
N ASP A 88 7.01 2.51 -8.70
CA ASP A 88 5.98 1.64 -9.29
C ASP A 88 4.57 2.00 -8.78
N MET A 89 4.46 2.45 -7.52
CA MET A 89 3.20 2.89 -6.91
C MET A 89 2.70 4.19 -7.54
N ASP A 90 3.60 5.15 -7.75
CA ASP A 90 3.29 6.44 -8.34
C ASP A 90 2.87 6.25 -9.81
N ASP A 91 3.64 5.47 -10.58
CA ASP A 91 3.33 5.16 -11.98
C ASP A 91 1.95 4.47 -12.10
N LEU A 92 1.69 3.46 -11.28
CA LEU A 92 0.40 2.77 -11.25
C LEU A 92 -0.75 3.71 -10.87
N THR A 93 -0.52 4.66 -9.97
CA THR A 93 -1.53 5.64 -9.55
C THR A 93 -1.86 6.59 -10.69
N ILE A 94 -0.86 7.05 -11.45
CA ILE A 94 -1.05 7.90 -12.63
C ILE A 94 -1.86 7.16 -13.70
N GLU A 95 -1.50 5.91 -14.00
CA GLU A 95 -2.21 5.09 -14.99
C GLU A 95 -3.67 4.82 -14.60
N ILE A 96 -3.92 4.46 -13.33
CA ILE A 96 -5.30 4.25 -12.83
C ILE A 96 -6.11 5.54 -12.95
N ASN A 97 -5.54 6.69 -12.58
CA ASN A 97 -6.26 7.97 -12.63
C ASN A 97 -6.64 8.36 -14.06
N ALA A 98 -5.75 8.16 -15.03
CA ALA A 98 -6.05 8.42 -16.44
C ALA A 98 -7.22 7.57 -16.94
N HIS A 99 -7.21 6.27 -16.66
CA HIS A 99 -8.31 5.38 -17.06
C HIS A 99 -9.58 5.59 -16.25
N LEU A 100 -9.48 6.06 -15.01
CA LEU A 100 -10.64 6.47 -14.22
C LEU A 100 -11.33 7.69 -14.84
N GLU A 101 -10.56 8.66 -15.33
CA GLU A 101 -11.09 9.84 -16.04
C GLU A 101 -11.84 9.43 -17.31
N GLU A 102 -11.24 8.58 -18.14
CA GLU A 102 -11.86 8.03 -19.35
C GLU A 102 -13.16 7.28 -19.02
N LEU A 103 -13.12 6.42 -17.99
CA LEU A 103 -14.28 5.65 -17.56
C LEU A 103 -15.39 6.56 -17.03
N SER A 104 -15.04 7.58 -16.24
CA SER A 104 -15.99 8.57 -15.74
C SER A 104 -16.68 9.33 -16.87
N ALA A 105 -15.94 9.68 -17.93
CA ALA A 105 -16.51 10.35 -19.10
C ALA A 105 -17.51 9.47 -19.87
N ILE A 106 -17.33 8.15 -19.85
CA ILE A 106 -18.22 7.18 -20.49
C ILE A 106 -19.46 6.89 -19.63
N GLU A 107 -19.33 6.89 -18.31
CA GLU A 107 -20.37 6.39 -17.40
C GLU A 107 -21.22 7.48 -16.76
N ILE A 108 -20.77 8.74 -16.79
CA ILE A 108 -21.53 9.88 -16.27
C ILE A 108 -22.47 10.40 -17.37
N GLU A 109 -23.65 9.79 -17.50
CA GLU A 109 -24.75 10.37 -18.31
C GLU A 109 -25.95 10.81 -17.46
N SER A 110 -26.06 10.40 -16.19
CA SER A 110 -27.03 10.95 -15.22
C SER A 110 -26.68 10.55 -13.77
N GLY A 111 -26.67 11.49 -12.83
CA GLY A 111 -26.45 11.22 -11.39
C GLY A 111 -25.15 11.76 -10.78
N GLY A 112 -24.23 12.28 -11.60
CA GLY A 112 -23.13 13.14 -11.15
C GLY A 112 -21.92 12.45 -10.48
N PHE A 113 -21.91 11.13 -10.27
CA PHE A 113 -20.69 10.40 -9.90
C PHE A 113 -20.83 8.90 -10.20
N VAL A 114 -19.71 8.21 -10.35
CA VAL A 114 -19.68 6.74 -10.51
C VAL A 114 -18.62 6.14 -9.59
N THR A 115 -19.03 5.12 -8.81
CA THR A 115 -18.11 4.27 -8.06
C THR A 115 -17.62 3.16 -8.98
N HIS A 116 -16.36 3.23 -9.40
CA HIS A 116 -15.85 2.36 -10.47
C HIS A 116 -15.43 0.98 -9.95
N ALA A 117 -14.93 0.93 -8.72
CA ALA A 117 -14.34 -0.27 -8.15
C ALA A 117 -14.21 -0.17 -6.62
N ILE A 118 -14.12 -1.32 -5.96
CA ILE A 118 -13.79 -1.40 -4.54
C ILE A 118 -12.62 -2.38 -4.41
N GLY A 119 -11.44 -1.84 -4.13
CA GLY A 119 -10.30 -2.63 -3.69
C GLY A 119 -10.40 -2.90 -2.20
N ILE A 120 -10.21 -4.14 -1.81
CA ILE A 120 -10.20 -4.57 -0.41
C ILE A 120 -8.92 -5.34 -0.12
N ASP A 121 -8.36 -5.14 1.06
CA ASP A 121 -7.27 -5.97 1.56
C ASP A 121 -7.78 -7.33 2.06
N LYS A 122 -6.85 -8.18 2.52
CA LYS A 122 -7.11 -9.57 2.94
C LYS A 122 -8.02 -9.66 4.17
N ASP A 123 -8.07 -8.60 4.97
CA ASP A 123 -8.78 -8.54 6.25
C ASP A 123 -10.12 -7.79 6.15
N THR A 124 -10.46 -7.30 4.96
CA THR A 124 -11.70 -6.60 4.66
C THR A 124 -12.64 -7.50 3.86
N THR A 125 -13.93 -7.44 4.18
CA THR A 125 -14.96 -8.17 3.43
C THR A 125 -15.98 -7.20 2.85
N LEU A 126 -16.29 -7.36 1.57
CA LEU A 126 -17.34 -6.63 0.87
C LEU A 126 -18.55 -7.56 0.67
N ASP A 127 -19.69 -7.19 1.26
CA ASP A 127 -20.99 -7.72 0.88
C ASP A 127 -21.39 -7.04 -0.44
N LYS A 128 -21.32 -7.78 -1.55
CA LYS A 128 -21.59 -7.26 -2.90
C LYS A 128 -23.07 -7.03 -3.16
N GLU A 129 -23.96 -7.69 -2.44
CA GLU A 129 -25.41 -7.57 -2.63
C GLU A 129 -25.92 -6.28 -1.98
N ASN A 130 -25.47 -6.02 -0.75
CA ASN A 130 -25.88 -4.86 0.03
C ASN A 130 -24.91 -3.67 -0.07
N MET A 131 -23.78 -3.85 -0.77
CA MET A 131 -22.67 -2.89 -0.84
C MET A 131 -22.15 -2.46 0.54
N ILE A 132 -22.11 -3.41 1.49
CA ILE A 132 -21.64 -3.16 2.85
C ILE A 132 -20.19 -3.58 2.99
N LEU A 133 -19.33 -2.64 3.37
CA LEU A 133 -17.92 -2.87 3.64
C LEU A 133 -17.71 -3.14 5.14
N LYS A 134 -17.18 -4.31 5.49
CA LYS A 134 -16.83 -4.66 6.87
C LYS A 134 -15.31 -4.65 7.03
N LEU A 135 -14.84 -3.70 7.84
CA LEU A 135 -13.43 -3.46 8.13
C LEU A 135 -13.05 -4.06 9.48
N LYS A 136 -11.90 -4.72 9.55
CA LYS A 136 -11.26 -5.12 10.81
C LYS A 136 -10.29 -4.03 11.27
N LYS A 137 -9.78 -4.16 12.50
CA LYS A 137 -8.71 -3.28 12.98
C LYS A 137 -7.50 -3.37 12.04
N ASN A 138 -7.00 -2.21 11.61
CA ASN A 138 -5.89 -2.06 10.65
C ASN A 138 -6.18 -2.54 9.22
N SER A 139 -7.43 -2.85 8.87
CA SER A 139 -7.78 -3.19 7.50
C SER A 139 -7.94 -1.94 6.64
N HIS A 140 -7.81 -2.11 5.33
CA HIS A 140 -7.80 -1.05 4.34
C HIS A 140 -8.69 -1.40 3.15
N ALA A 141 -9.41 -0.39 2.67
CA ALA A 141 -10.16 -0.45 1.43
C ALA A 141 -9.93 0.84 0.65
N GLU A 142 -9.98 0.72 -0.66
CA GLU A 142 -9.80 1.82 -1.60
C GLU A 142 -10.96 1.83 -2.59
N ILE A 143 -11.62 2.98 -2.71
CA ILE A 143 -12.78 3.18 -3.58
C ILE A 143 -12.52 4.43 -4.42
N PRO A 144 -12.09 4.30 -5.69
CA PRO A 144 -11.98 5.46 -6.55
C PRO A 144 -13.36 5.89 -7.03
N ILE A 145 -13.61 7.19 -6.89
CA ILE A 145 -14.82 7.86 -7.31
C ILE A 145 -14.42 8.87 -8.37
N GLY A 146 -15.09 8.81 -9.52
CA GLY A 146 -14.93 9.82 -10.55
C GLY A 146 -16.18 10.70 -10.65
N VAL A 147 -15.95 12.00 -10.81
CA VAL A 147 -16.99 13.00 -10.97
C VAL A 147 -16.50 14.12 -11.89
N ARG A 148 -17.41 14.69 -12.70
CA ARG A 148 -17.18 15.96 -13.38
C ARG A 148 -17.47 17.12 -12.43
N LEU A 149 -16.52 18.04 -12.26
CA LEU A 149 -16.62 19.17 -11.30
C LEU A 149 -17.83 20.09 -11.53
N ASP A 150 -18.30 20.20 -12.77
CA ASP A 150 -19.52 20.93 -13.16
C ASP A 150 -20.81 20.26 -12.64
N SER A 151 -20.75 18.96 -12.36
CA SER A 151 -21.87 18.15 -11.86
C SER A 151 -21.79 17.80 -10.37
N TRP A 152 -20.66 18.10 -9.71
CA TRP A 152 -20.49 17.85 -8.28
C TRP A 152 -21.34 18.83 -7.46
N LYS A 153 -22.52 18.36 -7.07
CA LYS A 153 -23.20 18.89 -5.88
C LYS A 153 -22.66 18.08 -4.71
N ASP A 154 -22.01 18.75 -3.74
CA ASP A 154 -21.54 18.13 -2.50
C ASP A 154 -22.74 17.60 -1.69
N SER A 155 -23.20 16.42 -2.09
CA SER A 155 -24.39 15.73 -1.59
C SER A 155 -24.09 14.26 -1.32
N SER A 156 -22.84 13.84 -1.51
CA SER A 156 -22.31 12.53 -1.16
C SER A 156 -22.11 12.44 0.36
N GLN A 157 -23.20 12.18 1.09
CA GLN A 157 -23.10 11.77 2.49
C GLN A 157 -22.59 10.32 2.55
N PHE A 158 -21.26 10.15 2.55
CA PHE A 158 -20.66 8.86 2.89
C PHE A 158 -20.88 8.58 4.38
N THR A 159 -21.85 7.71 4.68
CA THR A 159 -22.19 7.38 6.07
C THR A 159 -21.38 6.18 6.54
N ILE A 160 -20.43 6.41 7.46
CA ILE A 160 -19.69 5.34 8.14
C ILE A 160 -20.44 4.98 9.41
N SER A 161 -21.22 3.90 9.38
CA SER A 161 -21.86 3.34 10.56
C SER A 161 -20.91 2.36 11.26
N ARG A 162 -20.77 2.49 12.59
CA ARG A 162 -19.99 1.56 13.42
C ARG A 162 -20.94 0.56 14.07
N GLU A 163 -20.96 -0.67 13.59
CA GLU A 163 -21.63 -1.75 14.34
C GLU A 163 -20.82 -2.04 15.62
N LYS A 164 -21.34 -1.66 16.78
CA LYS A 164 -20.90 -2.24 18.04
C LYS A 164 -21.40 -3.68 18.06
N LYS A 165 -20.49 -4.65 17.97
CA LYS A 165 -20.82 -6.02 18.41
C LYS A 165 -21.20 -5.93 19.87
N GLY A 166 -22.41 -6.39 20.20
CA GLY A 166 -23.00 -6.28 21.52
C GLY A 166 -22.12 -6.85 22.63
N ASP A 167 -22.15 -6.16 23.77
CA ASP A 167 -21.88 -6.74 25.07
C ASP A 167 -22.96 -7.80 25.37
N ILE A 168 -22.61 -9.08 25.21
CA ILE A 168 -23.19 -10.21 25.94
C ILE A 168 -22.04 -11.17 26.28
#